data_AF-A0A7S2HWG3-F1
#
_entry.id   AF-A0A7S2HWG3-F1
#
_cell.length_a   1.000
_cell.length_b   1.000
_cell.length_c   1.000
_cell.angle_alpha   90.00
_cell.angle_beta   90.00
_cell.angle_gamma   90.00
#
_symmetry.space_group_name_H-M   'P 1'
#
loop_
_entity.id
_entity.type
_entity.pdbx_description
1 polymer ?
#
loop_
_entity_poly.entity_id
_entity_poly.type
_entity_poly.pdbx_seq_one_letter_code
_entity_poly.pdbx_strand_id
1 'polypeptide(L)'
;VRERCLHLHNMYTGEVRDIDDAPFVDPKTLHHVCRLCPALKVLVVDASEITVLLVGRPPVFVDVSSPVDHYCPELWVEAATYFGTLRGGDMLLPGGRYACALALKLRNLPWLANRSLGEVCHIVQLSVSQKKILGYVDGNIVPYGLSEDAMKEHCAAWQKPCAAARPAEEHAHPVASWREARECLSAILRSSCSPTPGLIAVSNVKRLFRSRFGLELSE
;
A
#
# COMPACT_ATOMS: atom_id res chain seq x y z
N VAL A 1 -5.83 3.75 9.30
CA VAL A 1 -6.56 4.55 10.33
C VAL A 1 -6.61 6.02 9.94
N ARG A 2 -5.45 6.65 9.67
CA ARG A 2 -5.32 8.04 9.22
C ARG A 2 -6.32 8.42 8.10
N GLU A 3 -6.30 7.71 6.97
CA GLU A 3 -7.21 7.97 5.84
C GLU A 3 -8.70 7.84 6.21
N ARG A 4 -9.05 6.87 7.08
CA ARG A 4 -10.42 6.64 7.55
C ARG A 4 -10.89 7.77 8.47
N CYS A 5 -10.04 8.24 9.38
CA CYS A 5 -10.35 9.33 10.30
C CYS A 5 -10.60 10.64 9.53
N LEU A 6 -9.78 10.92 8.50
CA LEU A 6 -9.97 12.06 7.61
C LEU A 6 -11.24 11.93 6.79
N HIS A 7 -11.51 10.77 6.19
CA HIS A 7 -12.74 10.58 5.43
C HIS A 7 -13.97 10.82 6.30
N LEU A 8 -13.99 10.27 7.52
CA LEU A 8 -15.07 10.52 8.48
C LEU A 8 -15.14 12.00 8.88
N HIS A 9 -14.00 12.64 9.17
CA HIS A 9 -13.96 14.06 9.50
C HIS A 9 -14.56 14.91 8.37
N ASN A 10 -14.07 14.73 7.14
CA ASN A 10 -14.55 15.45 5.95
C ASN A 10 -16.04 15.20 5.70
N MET A 11 -16.55 13.98 5.97
CA MET A 11 -17.98 13.68 5.90
C MET A 11 -18.80 14.44 6.96
N TYR A 12 -18.28 14.61 8.18
CA TYR A 12 -18.99 15.28 9.27
C TYR A 12 -18.87 16.81 9.24
N THR A 13 -17.75 17.36 8.75
CA THR A 13 -17.48 18.80 8.77
C THR A 13 -17.64 19.49 7.41
N GLY A 14 -17.61 18.74 6.31
CA GLY A 14 -17.62 19.29 4.95
C GLY A 14 -16.29 19.94 4.52
N GLU A 15 -15.28 19.97 5.40
CA GLU A 15 -13.94 20.46 5.07
C GLU A 15 -13.12 19.35 4.41
N VAL A 16 -12.43 19.66 3.30
CA VAL A 16 -11.46 18.73 2.68
C VAL A 16 -10.10 18.98 3.31
N ARG A 17 -9.68 18.10 4.23
CA ARG A 17 -8.34 18.12 4.82
C ARG A 17 -7.42 17.12 4.13
N ASP A 18 -6.13 17.47 4.03
CA ASP A 18 -5.10 16.60 3.47
C ASP A 18 -4.83 15.41 4.43
N ILE A 19 -4.35 14.30 3.89
CA ILE A 19 -3.86 13.18 4.68
C ILE A 19 -2.82 13.59 5.70
N ASP A 20 -2.01 14.59 5.37
CA ASP A 20 -0.99 15.13 6.25
C ASP A 20 -1.54 15.97 7.40
N ASP A 21 -2.78 16.46 7.27
CA ASP A 21 -3.49 17.20 8.33
C ASP A 21 -4.17 16.28 9.36
N ALA A 22 -4.21 14.96 9.12
CA ALA A 22 -4.79 14.07 10.12
C ALA A 22 -3.99 14.14 11.42
N PRO A 23 -4.67 14.31 12.57
CA PRO A 23 -4.00 14.34 13.85
C PRO A 23 -3.26 13.02 14.06
N PHE A 24 -2.01 13.12 14.51
CA PHE A 24 -1.25 11.96 14.95
C PHE A 24 -1.97 11.37 16.17
N VAL A 25 -2.53 10.17 16.01
CA VAL A 25 -3.18 9.47 17.12
C VAL A 25 -2.11 8.65 17.84
N ASP A 26 -1.71 9.12 19.02
CA ASP A 26 -0.80 8.35 19.88
C ASP A 26 -1.45 7.00 20.26
N PRO A 27 -0.80 5.86 19.93
CA PRO A 27 -1.36 4.54 20.22
C PRO A 27 -1.66 4.30 21.70
N LYS A 28 -0.86 4.85 22.61
CA LYS A 28 -1.08 4.69 24.06
C LYS A 28 -2.34 5.42 24.50
N THR A 29 -2.51 6.66 24.03
CA THR A 29 -3.70 7.47 24.26
C THR A 29 -4.95 6.79 23.67
N LEU A 30 -4.88 6.29 22.43
CA LEU A 30 -5.99 5.57 21.81
C LEU A 30 -6.39 4.34 22.62
N HIS A 31 -5.41 3.55 23.06
CA HIS A 31 -5.66 2.37 23.88
C HIS A 31 -6.33 2.71 25.22
N HIS A 32 -5.87 3.79 25.87
CA HIS A 32 -6.47 4.29 27.11
C HIS A 32 -7.92 4.72 26.89
N VAL A 33 -8.20 5.51 25.85
CA VAL A 33 -9.56 5.96 25.49
C VAL A 33 -10.47 4.77 25.18
N CYS A 34 -9.99 3.78 24.42
CA CYS A 34 -10.77 2.58 24.11
C CYS A 34 -11.15 1.78 25.36
N ARG A 35 -10.29 1.72 26.39
CA ARG A 35 -10.58 1.04 27.66
C ARG A 35 -11.58 1.80 28.54
N LEU A 36 -11.61 3.13 28.44
CA LEU A 36 -12.55 3.95 29.19
C LEU A 36 -13.95 3.99 28.59
N CYS A 37 -14.10 3.59 27.32
CA CYS A 37 -15.39 3.64 26.64
C CYS A 37 -16.22 2.37 26.91
N PRO A 38 -17.39 2.46 27.59
CA PRO A 38 -18.21 1.29 27.91
C PRO A 38 -18.81 0.60 26.68
N ALA A 39 -18.90 1.32 25.55
CA ALA A 39 -19.39 0.78 24.28
C ALA A 39 -18.33 -0.03 23.52
N LEU A 40 -17.07 -0.04 23.98
CA LEU A 40 -15.95 -0.72 23.35
C LEU A 40 -15.46 -1.88 24.22
N LYS A 41 -15.16 -3.01 23.57
CA LYS A 41 -14.50 -4.16 24.16
C LYS A 41 -13.10 -4.28 23.56
N VAL A 42 -12.09 -4.03 24.38
CA VAL A 42 -10.68 -4.18 23.99
C VAL A 42 -10.25 -5.63 24.23
N LEU A 43 -9.78 -6.28 23.18
CA LEU A 43 -9.16 -7.60 23.19
C LEU A 43 -7.67 -7.43 22.92
N VAL A 44 -6.82 -8.03 23.75
CA VAL A 44 -5.37 -8.05 23.52
C VAL A 44 -5.08 -9.28 22.65
N VAL A 45 -4.51 -9.04 21.47
CA VAL A 45 -4.12 -10.11 20.53
C VAL A 45 -2.70 -10.57 20.84
N ASP A 46 -1.79 -9.61 21.03
CA ASP A 46 -0.41 -9.85 21.47
C ASP A 46 0.11 -8.71 22.38
N ALA A 47 1.40 -8.69 22.71
CA ALA A 47 2.00 -7.69 23.60
C ALA A 47 1.92 -6.24 23.07
N SER A 48 1.68 -6.05 21.77
CA SER A 48 1.67 -4.77 21.06
C SER A 48 0.37 -4.49 20.29
N GLU A 49 -0.44 -5.51 20.01
CA GLU A 49 -1.60 -5.45 19.14
C GLU A 49 -2.90 -5.67 19.93
N ILE A 50 -3.84 -4.76 19.70
CA ILE A 50 -5.16 -4.78 20.30
C ILE A 50 -6.22 -4.80 19.21
N THR A 51 -7.30 -5.54 19.45
CA THR A 51 -8.53 -5.48 18.67
C THR A 51 -9.60 -4.80 19.50
N VAL A 52 -10.31 -3.83 18.91
CA VAL A 52 -11.39 -3.11 19.60
C VAL A 52 -12.71 -3.43 18.92
N LEU A 53 -13.63 -4.03 19.68
CA LEU A 53 -14.96 -4.43 19.21
C LEU A 53 -16.03 -3.51 19.78
N LEU A 54 -17.15 -3.37 19.09
CA LEU A 54 -18.34 -2.71 19.63
C LEU A 54 -19.15 -3.71 20.46
N VAL A 55 -19.50 -3.33 21.69
CA VAL A 55 -20.34 -4.15 22.57
C VAL A 55 -21.71 -4.33 21.91
N GLY A 56 -22.20 -5.58 21.89
CA GLY A 56 -23.51 -5.92 21.32
C GLY A 56 -23.57 -5.98 19.80
N ARG A 57 -22.45 -5.83 19.07
CA ARG A 57 -22.40 -6.03 17.62
C ARG A 57 -21.56 -7.24 17.25
N PRO A 58 -22.02 -8.09 16.30
CA PRO A 58 -21.21 -9.17 15.79
C PRO A 58 -19.98 -8.61 15.04
N PRO A 59 -18.82 -9.27 15.15
CA PRO A 59 -17.63 -8.88 14.40
C PRO A 59 -17.81 -9.21 12.91
N VAL A 60 -18.24 -8.22 12.13
CA VAL A 60 -18.38 -8.33 10.65
C VAL A 60 -17.13 -7.79 9.94
N PHE A 61 -15.96 -8.01 10.53
CA PHE A 61 -14.70 -7.48 10.00
C PHE A 61 -14.21 -8.34 8.84
N VAL A 62 -13.80 -7.67 7.77
CA VAL A 62 -13.04 -8.28 6.68
C VAL A 62 -11.57 -8.06 6.99
N ASP A 63 -10.81 -9.13 7.12
CA ASP A 63 -9.37 -9.06 7.09
C ASP A 63 -8.93 -8.75 5.65
N VAL A 64 -8.55 -7.51 5.42
CA VAL A 64 -8.11 -7.01 4.12
C VAL A 64 -6.77 -7.63 3.69
N SER A 65 -5.97 -8.10 4.64
CA SER A 65 -4.66 -8.69 4.36
C SER A 65 -4.73 -10.20 4.16
N SER A 66 -5.90 -10.81 4.37
CA SER A 66 -6.11 -12.25 4.14
C SER A 66 -5.75 -12.60 2.69
N PRO A 67 -5.01 -13.71 2.47
CA PRO A 67 -4.77 -14.21 1.13
C PRO A 67 -5.95 -15.04 0.60
N VAL A 68 -6.98 -15.29 1.40
CA VAL A 68 -8.04 -16.23 1.03
C VAL A 68 -9.06 -15.57 0.10
N ASP A 69 -9.15 -16.07 -1.12
CA ASP A 69 -10.15 -15.62 -2.09
C ASP A 69 -11.49 -16.34 -1.86
N HIS A 70 -12.48 -15.58 -1.40
CA HIS A 70 -13.85 -16.03 -1.21
C HIS A 70 -14.82 -15.48 -2.27
N TYR A 71 -14.29 -14.81 -3.30
CA TYR A 71 -15.10 -14.16 -4.33
C TYR A 71 -15.35 -15.09 -5.51
N CYS A 72 -16.49 -14.90 -6.16
CA CYS A 72 -16.87 -15.68 -7.33
C CYS A 72 -15.91 -15.40 -8.51
N PRO A 73 -15.54 -16.40 -9.34
CA PRO A 73 -14.67 -16.20 -10.49
C PRO A 73 -15.13 -15.08 -11.44
N GLU A 74 -16.44 -14.93 -11.61
CA GLU A 74 -17.08 -13.92 -12.46
C GLU A 74 -16.69 -12.49 -12.04
N LEU A 75 -16.53 -12.24 -10.73
CA LEU A 75 -16.08 -10.95 -10.23
C LEU A 75 -14.72 -10.57 -10.80
N TRP A 76 -13.81 -11.53 -10.92
CA TRP A 76 -12.47 -11.30 -11.45
C TRP A 76 -12.48 -11.06 -12.95
N VAL A 77 -13.37 -11.72 -13.67
CA VAL A 77 -13.58 -11.48 -15.11
C VAL A 77 -14.12 -10.07 -15.33
N GLU A 78 -15.13 -9.65 -14.55
CA GLU A 78 -15.70 -8.31 -14.62
C GLU A 78 -14.69 -7.24 -14.22
N ALA A 79 -13.90 -7.48 -13.17
CA ALA A 79 -12.82 -6.60 -12.75
C ALA A 79 -11.75 -6.44 -13.84
N ALA A 80 -11.22 -7.56 -14.37
CA ALA A 80 -10.21 -7.52 -15.43
C ALA A 80 -10.71 -6.80 -16.69
N THR A 81 -11.97 -7.06 -17.08
CA THR A 81 -12.62 -6.38 -18.20
C THR A 81 -12.69 -4.88 -17.93
N TYR A 82 -13.23 -4.49 -16.78
CA TYR A 82 -13.37 -3.08 -16.39
C TYR A 82 -12.02 -2.35 -16.40
N PHE A 83 -11.01 -2.86 -15.70
CA PHE A 83 -9.70 -2.23 -15.64
C PHE A 83 -9.00 -2.18 -17.00
N GLY A 84 -9.24 -3.19 -17.86
CA GLY A 84 -8.77 -3.19 -19.25
C GLY A 84 -9.39 -2.11 -20.14
N THR A 85 -10.54 -1.55 -19.76
CA THR A 85 -11.20 -0.45 -20.50
C THR A 85 -10.73 0.95 -20.08
N LEU A 86 -10.05 1.10 -18.94
CA LEU A 86 -9.63 2.41 -18.43
C LEU A 86 -8.61 3.08 -19.35
N ARG A 87 -8.72 4.40 -19.52
CA ARG A 87 -7.84 5.23 -20.35
C ARG A 87 -7.53 6.54 -19.65
N GLY A 88 -6.41 7.17 -20.01
CA GLY A 88 -6.02 8.48 -19.48
C GLY A 88 -5.95 8.51 -17.95
N GLY A 89 -6.46 9.60 -17.35
CA GLY A 89 -6.45 9.81 -15.91
C GLY A 89 -7.23 8.77 -15.11
N ASP A 90 -8.22 8.09 -15.70
CA ASP A 90 -9.03 7.09 -15.00
C ASP A 90 -8.24 5.82 -14.63
N MET A 91 -7.11 5.60 -15.30
CA MET A 91 -6.18 4.48 -15.03
C MET A 91 -5.45 4.65 -13.70
N LEU A 92 -5.26 5.89 -13.23
CA LEU A 92 -4.57 6.19 -11.99
C LEU A 92 -5.55 6.14 -10.82
N LEU A 93 -5.43 5.10 -10.01
CA LEU A 93 -6.17 4.93 -8.77
C LEU A 93 -5.26 5.29 -7.57
N PRO A 94 -5.84 5.77 -6.46
CA PRO A 94 -5.06 6.05 -5.26
C PRO A 94 -4.23 4.83 -4.79
N GLY A 95 -3.01 5.08 -4.33
CA GLY A 95 -2.10 4.02 -3.86
C GLY A 95 -2.57 3.25 -2.63
N GLY A 96 -3.30 3.91 -1.72
CA GLY A 96 -3.82 3.29 -0.51
C GLY A 96 -4.97 2.34 -0.82
N ARG A 97 -4.97 1.13 -0.26
CA ARG A 97 -6.10 0.16 -0.41
C ARG A 97 -7.46 0.77 -0.09
N TYR A 98 -7.52 1.57 0.97
CA TYR A 98 -8.76 2.20 1.41
C TYR A 98 -9.17 3.34 0.48
N ALA A 99 -8.25 4.25 0.16
CA ALA A 99 -8.49 5.31 -0.82
C ALA A 99 -8.90 4.75 -2.20
N CYS A 100 -8.24 3.69 -2.67
CA CYS A 100 -8.59 2.99 -3.90
C CYS A 100 -9.99 2.36 -3.82
N ALA A 101 -10.29 1.63 -2.74
CA ALA A 101 -11.62 1.05 -2.54
C ALA A 101 -12.73 2.10 -2.51
N LEU A 102 -12.47 3.27 -1.92
CA LEU A 102 -13.39 4.40 -1.92
C LEU A 102 -13.59 4.95 -3.34
N ALA A 103 -12.51 5.17 -4.07
CA ALA A 103 -12.57 5.61 -5.47
C ALA A 103 -13.38 4.63 -6.32
N LEU A 104 -13.16 3.32 -6.18
CA LEU A 104 -13.93 2.29 -6.89
C LEU A 104 -15.42 2.28 -6.50
N LYS A 105 -15.73 2.50 -5.22
CA LYS A 105 -17.12 2.63 -4.76
C LYS A 105 -17.83 3.83 -5.38
N LEU A 106 -17.14 4.96 -5.52
CA LEU A 106 -17.69 6.16 -6.17
C LEU A 106 -17.99 5.95 -7.66
N ARG A 107 -17.32 4.99 -8.31
CA ARG A 107 -17.57 4.63 -9.71
C ARG A 107 -18.83 3.76 -9.90
N ASN A 108 -19.52 3.38 -8.82
CA ASN A 108 -20.81 2.65 -8.85
C ASN A 108 -20.81 1.39 -9.75
N LEU A 109 -19.74 0.60 -9.66
CA LEU A 109 -19.55 -0.59 -10.48
C LEU A 109 -20.55 -1.69 -10.08
N PRO A 110 -21.31 -2.29 -11.03
CA PRO A 110 -22.32 -3.31 -10.73
C PRO A 110 -21.77 -4.52 -9.97
N TRP A 111 -20.55 -4.96 -10.32
CA TRP A 111 -19.87 -6.10 -9.72
C TRP A 111 -19.36 -5.83 -8.30
N LEU A 112 -19.37 -4.57 -7.86
CA LEU A 112 -19.12 -4.14 -6.48
C LEU A 112 -20.41 -3.76 -5.73
N ALA A 113 -21.59 -3.92 -6.36
CA ALA A 113 -22.86 -3.66 -5.72
C ALA A 113 -23.02 -4.53 -4.47
N ASN A 114 -23.63 -3.96 -3.42
CA ASN A 114 -23.88 -4.63 -2.13
C ASN A 114 -22.64 -5.11 -1.35
N ARG A 115 -21.41 -4.87 -1.84
CA ARG A 115 -20.18 -5.15 -1.09
C ARG A 115 -19.92 -4.07 -0.04
N SER A 116 -19.50 -4.47 1.14
CA SER A 116 -18.96 -3.56 2.14
C SER A 116 -17.65 -2.93 1.65
N LEU A 117 -17.29 -1.77 2.19
CA LEU A 117 -16.01 -1.14 1.87
C LEU A 117 -14.81 -2.02 2.28
N GLY A 118 -14.97 -2.83 3.33
CA GLY A 118 -13.97 -3.82 3.76
C GLY A 118 -13.75 -4.90 2.69
N GLU A 119 -14.82 -5.44 2.12
CA GLU A 119 -14.72 -6.38 1.00
C GLU A 119 -14.06 -5.73 -0.22
N VAL A 120 -14.38 -4.48 -0.55
CA VAL A 120 -13.71 -3.80 -1.69
C VAL A 120 -12.22 -3.59 -1.43
N CYS A 121 -11.82 -3.24 -0.19
CA CYS A 121 -10.40 -3.16 0.17
C CYS A 121 -9.70 -4.51 -0.03
N HIS A 122 -10.34 -5.61 0.36
CA HIS A 122 -9.81 -6.96 0.20
C HIS A 122 -9.73 -7.38 -1.27
N ILE A 123 -10.75 -7.05 -2.07
CA ILE A 123 -10.73 -7.24 -3.53
C ILE A 123 -9.55 -6.50 -4.17
N VAL A 124 -9.30 -5.24 -3.78
CA VAL A 124 -8.13 -4.48 -4.25
C VAL A 124 -6.82 -5.17 -3.85
N GLN A 125 -6.70 -5.64 -2.61
CA GLN A 125 -5.52 -6.37 -2.16
C GLN A 125 -5.27 -7.64 -2.99
N LEU A 126 -6.30 -8.45 -3.22
CA LEU A 126 -6.19 -9.67 -4.03
C LEU A 126 -5.91 -9.36 -5.52
N SER A 127 -6.51 -8.29 -6.04
CA SER A 127 -6.30 -7.81 -7.43
C SER A 127 -4.83 -7.51 -7.71
N VAL A 128 -4.15 -6.93 -6.72
CA VAL A 128 -2.72 -6.59 -6.78
C VAL A 128 -1.85 -7.82 -6.48
N SER A 129 -2.12 -8.54 -5.40
CA SER A 129 -1.19 -9.56 -4.88
C SER A 129 -1.27 -10.92 -5.57
N GLN A 130 -2.44 -11.32 -6.08
CA GLN A 130 -2.65 -12.68 -6.58
C GLN A 130 -3.23 -12.73 -7.99
N LYS A 131 -4.14 -11.80 -8.33
CA LYS A 131 -4.88 -11.86 -9.60
C LYS A 131 -4.16 -11.21 -10.77
N LYS A 132 -3.10 -10.42 -10.51
CA LYS A 132 -2.39 -9.63 -11.54
C LYS A 132 -3.36 -8.81 -12.41
N ILE A 133 -4.39 -8.25 -11.79
CA ILE A 133 -5.35 -7.36 -12.45
C ILE A 133 -4.91 -5.91 -12.26
N LEU A 134 -4.37 -5.60 -11.08
CA LEU A 134 -3.84 -4.30 -10.72
C LEU A 134 -2.38 -4.43 -10.30
N GLY A 135 -1.64 -3.33 -10.33
CA GLY A 135 -0.28 -3.22 -9.79
C GLY A 135 0.05 -1.77 -9.46
N TYR A 136 1.29 -1.50 -9.09
CA TYR A 136 1.73 -0.15 -8.71
C TYR A 136 2.61 0.50 -9.78
N VAL A 137 2.48 1.82 -9.91
CA VAL A 137 3.42 2.71 -10.60
C VAL A 137 3.46 4.06 -9.88
N ASP A 138 4.64 4.55 -9.51
CA ASP A 138 4.83 5.83 -8.81
C ASP A 138 3.89 6.03 -7.60
N GLY A 139 3.68 4.96 -6.83
CA GLY A 139 2.82 4.97 -5.65
C GLY A 139 1.31 4.99 -5.94
N ASN A 140 0.88 4.92 -7.20
CA ASN A 140 -0.52 4.80 -7.61
C ASN A 140 -0.86 3.36 -8.02
N ILE A 141 -2.13 2.99 -7.91
CA ILE A 141 -2.63 1.70 -8.40
C ILE A 141 -3.07 1.87 -9.86
N VAL A 142 -2.65 0.95 -10.73
CA VAL A 142 -2.94 0.95 -12.17
C VAL A 142 -3.31 -0.46 -12.66
N PRO A 143 -3.95 -0.59 -13.85
CA PRO A 143 -4.08 -1.88 -14.51
C PRO A 143 -2.72 -2.58 -14.64
N TYR A 144 -2.67 -3.90 -14.40
CA TYR A 144 -1.42 -4.63 -14.23
C TYR A 144 -0.45 -4.45 -15.40
N GLY A 145 -0.92 -4.44 -16.65
CA GLY A 145 -0.06 -4.26 -17.82
C GLY A 145 0.74 -2.96 -17.87
N LEU A 146 0.39 -1.96 -17.04
CA LEU A 146 1.09 -0.68 -16.90
C LEU A 146 1.92 -0.58 -15.61
N SER A 147 1.88 -1.61 -14.77
CA SER A 147 2.57 -1.62 -13.48
C SER A 147 4.06 -1.89 -13.61
N GLU A 148 4.82 -1.43 -12.62
CA GLU A 148 6.24 -1.75 -12.48
C GLU A 148 6.48 -3.26 -12.40
N ASP A 149 5.58 -4.01 -11.76
CA ASP A 149 5.71 -5.46 -11.62
C ASP A 149 5.54 -6.19 -12.97
N ALA A 150 4.61 -5.74 -13.82
CA ALA A 150 4.49 -6.28 -15.17
C ALA A 150 5.71 -5.93 -16.04
N MET A 151 6.26 -4.72 -15.89
CA MET A 151 7.51 -4.35 -16.55
C MET A 151 8.67 -5.23 -16.09
N LYS A 152 8.81 -5.48 -14.79
CA LYS A 152 9.83 -6.38 -14.21
C LYS A 152 9.68 -7.80 -14.73
N GLU A 153 8.46 -8.34 -14.75
CA GLU A 153 8.17 -9.68 -15.27
C GLU A 153 8.54 -9.78 -16.76
N HIS A 154 8.24 -8.74 -17.55
CA HIS A 154 8.65 -8.66 -18.94
C HIS A 154 10.18 -8.56 -19.09
N CYS A 155 10.85 -7.68 -18.37
CA CYS A 155 12.32 -7.60 -18.39
C CYS A 155 12.99 -8.93 -18.03
N ALA A 156 12.50 -9.59 -16.98
CA ALA A 156 13.03 -10.88 -16.50
C ALA A 156 12.87 -11.98 -17.55
N ALA A 157 11.70 -12.08 -18.20
CA ALA A 157 11.45 -13.04 -19.26
C ALA A 157 12.39 -12.85 -20.47
N TRP A 158 12.83 -11.62 -20.72
CA TRP A 158 13.72 -11.26 -21.83
C TRP A 158 15.19 -11.08 -21.42
N GLN A 159 15.55 -11.42 -20.16
CA GLN A 159 16.88 -11.22 -19.56
C GLN A 159 17.47 -9.82 -19.77
N LYS A 160 16.63 -8.79 -19.74
CA LYS A 160 17.05 -7.39 -19.89
C LYS A 160 17.06 -6.69 -18.52
N PRO A 161 18.03 -5.79 -18.28
CA PRO A 161 17.96 -4.90 -17.12
C PRO A 161 16.72 -4.02 -17.23
N CYS A 162 15.92 -3.97 -16.16
CA CYS A 162 14.78 -3.08 -16.08
C CYS A 162 15.26 -1.69 -15.68
N ALA A 163 15.31 -0.76 -16.64
CA ALA A 163 15.47 0.66 -16.32
C ALA A 163 14.15 1.11 -15.68
N ALA A 164 14.16 1.40 -14.38
CA ALA A 164 13.01 2.00 -13.73
C ALA A 164 12.60 3.24 -14.55
N ALA A 165 11.37 3.28 -15.03
CA ALA A 165 10.84 4.37 -15.82
C ALA A 165 10.61 5.61 -14.93
N ARG A 166 11.68 6.18 -14.39
CA ARG A 166 11.64 7.59 -14.00
C ARG A 166 11.73 8.39 -15.29
N PRO A 167 10.80 9.33 -15.57
CA PRO A 167 11.04 10.32 -16.60
C PRO A 167 12.38 10.98 -16.28
N ALA A 168 13.20 11.20 -17.30
CA ALA A 168 14.57 11.68 -17.21
C ALA A 168 14.74 12.83 -16.19
N GLU A 169 15.00 12.48 -14.93
CA GLU A 169 15.63 13.38 -13.97
C GLU A 169 17.14 13.25 -14.22
N GLU A 170 17.79 14.41 -14.35
CA GLU A 170 19.15 14.64 -14.86
C GLU A 170 20.30 13.93 -14.11
N HIS A 171 20.01 12.97 -13.23
CA HIS A 171 20.98 12.26 -12.40
C HIS A 171 20.66 10.76 -12.37
N ALA A 172 20.57 10.12 -13.53
CA ALA A 172 20.48 8.66 -13.62
C ALA A 172 21.74 8.02 -13.00
N HIS A 173 21.64 7.61 -11.74
CA HIS A 173 22.72 6.96 -11.02
C HIS A 173 23.02 5.60 -11.68
N PRO A 174 24.29 5.26 -11.94
CA PRO A 174 24.65 3.96 -12.49
C PRO A 174 24.20 2.84 -11.54
N VAL A 175 23.74 1.73 -12.13
CA VAL A 175 23.32 0.55 -11.38
C VAL A 175 24.53 -0.10 -10.73
N ALA A 176 24.47 -0.33 -9.42
CA ALA A 176 25.55 -0.97 -8.67
C ALA A 176 25.79 -2.41 -9.13
N SER A 177 27.05 -2.77 -9.40
CA SER A 177 27.46 -4.17 -9.50
C SER A 177 27.32 -4.88 -8.14
N TRP A 178 27.30 -6.22 -8.15
CA TRP A 178 27.22 -7.00 -6.90
C TRP A 178 28.33 -6.68 -5.90
N ARG A 179 29.55 -6.41 -6.41
CA ARG A 179 30.70 -6.05 -5.57
C ARG A 179 30.49 -4.69 -4.91
N GLU A 180 30.05 -3.70 -5.70
CA GLU A 180 29.73 -2.35 -5.20
C GLU A 180 28.56 -2.37 -4.23
N ALA A 181 27.52 -3.17 -4.50
CA ALA A 181 26.38 -3.37 -3.60
C ALA A 181 26.84 -3.89 -2.23
N ARG A 182 27.72 -4.91 -2.22
CA ARG A 182 28.27 -5.46 -0.98
C ARG A 182 29.14 -4.46 -0.22
N GLU A 183 30.02 -3.74 -0.91
CA GLU A 183 30.92 -2.74 -0.32
C GLU A 183 30.12 -1.56 0.28
N CYS A 184 29.17 -1.01 -0.49
CA CYS A 184 28.32 0.09 -0.07
C CYS A 184 27.39 -0.30 1.09
N LEU A 185 26.79 -1.49 1.05
CA LEU A 185 25.95 -1.99 2.14
C LEU A 185 26.77 -2.21 3.42
N SER A 186 27.99 -2.74 3.29
CA SER A 186 28.91 -2.89 4.44
C SER A 186 29.29 -1.53 5.03
N ALA A 187 29.54 -0.53 4.20
CA ALA A 187 29.82 0.83 4.65
C ALA A 187 28.61 1.48 5.33
N ILE A 188 27.39 1.26 4.81
CA ILE A 188 26.15 1.72 5.44
C ILE A 188 26.00 1.10 6.82
N LEU A 189 26.07 -0.24 6.92
CA LEU A 189 25.90 -0.96 8.18
C LEU A 189 26.93 -0.56 9.25
N ARG A 190 28.16 -0.25 8.84
CA ARG A 190 29.22 0.24 9.74
C ARG A 190 29.04 1.69 10.18
N SER A 191 28.28 2.50 9.45
CA SER A 191 28.14 3.95 9.68
C SER A 191 26.74 4.38 10.16
N SER A 192 25.73 3.51 10.07
CA SER A 192 24.38 3.80 10.57
C SER A 192 24.28 3.55 12.07
N CYS A 193 24.14 4.64 12.83
CA CYS A 193 23.74 4.66 14.24
C CYS A 193 22.34 5.28 14.38
N SER A 194 21.29 4.45 14.40
CA SER A 194 19.97 4.79 14.97
C SER A 194 19.07 3.53 14.98
N PRO A 195 18.64 2.96 16.13
CA PRO A 195 19.00 3.23 17.54
C PRO A 195 20.19 2.37 18.05
N THR A 196 20.67 1.42 17.25
CA THR A 196 21.82 0.57 17.53
C THR A 196 22.72 0.44 16.29
N PRO A 197 24.05 0.33 16.45
CA PRO A 197 24.95 0.10 15.31
C PRO A 197 24.51 -1.13 14.52
N GLY A 198 24.38 -1.01 13.19
CA GLY A 198 24.06 -2.13 12.30
C GLY A 198 22.58 -2.38 12.04
N LEU A 199 21.64 -1.61 12.62
CA LEU A 199 20.23 -1.67 12.23
C LEU A 199 19.85 -0.54 11.27
N ILE A 200 19.31 -0.92 10.12
CA ILE A 200 18.78 -0.03 9.09
C ILE A 200 17.46 -0.61 8.60
N ALA A 201 16.43 0.21 8.51
CA ALA A 201 15.18 -0.18 7.84
C ALA A 201 15.45 -0.43 6.35
N VAL A 202 14.99 -1.56 5.82
CA VAL A 202 15.20 -1.97 4.42
C VAL A 202 14.70 -0.90 3.44
N SER A 203 13.61 -0.19 3.78
CA SER A 203 13.06 0.92 3.00
C SER A 203 14.03 2.09 2.79
N ASN A 204 15.05 2.25 3.65
CA ASN A 204 16.06 3.30 3.54
C ASN A 204 17.26 2.91 2.67
N VAL A 205 17.45 1.63 2.33
CA VAL A 205 18.65 1.14 1.64
C VAL A 205 18.82 1.82 0.28
N LYS A 206 17.80 1.78 -0.58
CA LYS A 206 17.86 2.42 -1.91
C LYS A 206 18.13 3.92 -1.84
N ARG A 207 17.56 4.61 -0.84
CA ARG A 207 17.81 6.05 -0.62
C ARG A 207 19.25 6.31 -0.20
N LEU A 208 19.82 5.47 0.66
CA LEU A 208 21.21 5.62 1.12
C LEU A 208 22.22 5.31 0.00
N PHE A 209 21.91 4.37 -0.88
CA PHE A 209 22.71 4.10 -2.07
C PHE A 209 22.80 5.32 -3.00
N ARG A 210 21.67 5.93 -3.32
CA ARG A 210 21.62 7.17 -4.11
C ARG A 210 22.35 8.32 -3.44
N SER A 211 22.00 8.61 -2.19
CA SER A 211 22.49 9.81 -1.48
C SER A 211 23.97 9.74 -1.06
N ARG A 212 24.50 8.55 -0.74
CA ARG A 212 25.89 8.43 -0.24
C ARG A 212 26.90 7.98 -1.30
N PHE A 213 26.46 7.21 -2.28
CA PHE A 213 27.36 6.59 -3.26
C PHE A 213 27.02 6.98 -4.69
N GLY A 214 25.89 7.66 -4.92
CA GLY A 214 25.45 8.01 -6.26
C GLY A 214 25.20 6.76 -7.13
N LEU A 215 24.73 5.67 -6.52
CA LEU A 215 24.44 4.40 -7.18
C LEU A 215 22.95 4.04 -7.03
N GLU A 216 22.37 3.43 -8.05
CA GLU A 216 21.02 2.84 -7.98
C GLU A 216 21.13 1.34 -7.65
N LEU A 217 20.34 0.87 -6.68
CA LEU A 217 20.26 -0.55 -6.36
C LEU A 217 19.04 -1.13 -7.10
N SER A 218 19.30 -1.93 -8.14
CA SER A 218 18.26 -2.64 -8.88
C SER A 218 17.85 -3.92 -8.13
N GLU A 219 16.56 -4.24 -8.21
CA GLU A 219 16.01 -5.53 -7.76
C GLU A 219 16.23 -6.62 -8.81
#